data_AF-A0A397U9K8-F1
#
_entry.id   AF-A0A397U9K8-F1
#
_cell.length_a   1.000
_cell.length_b   1.000
_cell.length_c   1.000
_cell.angle_alpha   90.00
_cell.angle_beta   90.00
_cell.angle_gamma   90.00
#
_symmetry.space_group_name_H-M   'P 1'
#
loop_
_entity.id
_entity.type
_entity.pdbx_description
1 polymer ?
#
loop_
_entity_poly.entity_id
_entity_poly.type
_entity_poly.pdbx_seq_one_letter_code
_entity_poly.pdbx_strand_id
1 'polypeptide(L)'
;MRGSRDGMRVSDFHRICDNTGPTVVVIKIRESNCRRNTIIGGYNPLCWTSKTEVLATNRSFIFSMDNDDNNLKNSILSRVSPAGCAIFNHGYGADKIGFGRDLMWFNGTSLHSDYENNIFMPDNFNMVRFYEKNFFRPDTFDVMDFEVFQVIKTDEVFTYN
;
A
#
# COMPACT_ATOMS: atom_id res chain seq x y z
N MET A 1 -11.98 3.70 0.16
CA MET A 1 -12.17 2.71 -0.93
C MET A 1 -11.99 1.32 -0.34
N ARG A 2 -12.70 0.30 -0.85
CA ARG A 2 -12.44 -1.11 -0.57
C ARG A 2 -12.41 -1.91 -1.88
N GLY A 3 -11.30 -2.60 -2.17
CA GLY A 3 -11.07 -3.29 -3.44
C GLY A 3 -12.18 -4.28 -3.81
N SER A 4 -12.58 -5.13 -2.86
CA SER A 4 -13.65 -6.11 -3.06
C SER A 4 -15.05 -5.51 -3.32
N ARG A 5 -15.27 -4.24 -2.97
CA ARG A 5 -16.55 -3.53 -3.19
C ARG A 5 -16.50 -2.60 -4.40
N ASP A 6 -15.40 -1.86 -4.52
CA ASP A 6 -15.26 -0.70 -5.39
C ASP A 6 -14.48 -1.01 -6.69
N GLY A 7 -13.87 -2.20 -6.78
CA GLY A 7 -12.99 -2.63 -7.86
C GLY A 7 -11.51 -2.57 -7.49
N MET A 8 -10.70 -3.46 -8.07
CA MET A 8 -9.25 -3.57 -7.79
C MET A 8 -8.37 -3.05 -8.93
N ARG A 9 -8.91 -2.23 -9.83
CA ARG A 9 -8.15 -1.64 -10.94
C ARG A 9 -7.58 -0.28 -10.54
N VAL A 10 -6.45 0.09 -11.13
CA VAL A 10 -5.88 1.45 -11.03
C VAL A 10 -6.93 2.53 -11.35
N SER A 11 -7.78 2.29 -12.35
CA SER A 11 -8.86 3.21 -12.73
C SER A 11 -9.90 3.41 -11.62
N ASP A 12 -10.20 2.37 -10.85
CA ASP A 12 -11.13 2.46 -9.72
C ASP A 12 -10.51 3.23 -8.56
N PHE A 13 -9.21 3.02 -8.33
CA PHE A 13 -8.44 3.77 -7.35
C PHE A 13 -8.43 5.26 -7.64
N HIS A 14 -8.03 5.69 -8.85
CA HIS A 14 -8.04 7.11 -9.19
C HIS A 14 -9.43 7.73 -9.15
N ARG A 15 -10.46 7.00 -9.62
CA ARG A 15 -11.85 7.48 -9.59
C ARG A 15 -12.32 7.81 -8.17
N ILE A 16 -11.80 7.12 -7.14
CA ILE A 16 -12.28 7.24 -5.75
C ILE A 16 -11.32 8.00 -4.86
N CYS A 17 -10.00 7.84 -5.04
CA CYS A 17 -8.98 8.30 -4.10
C CYS A 17 -8.25 9.56 -4.55
N ASP A 18 -8.37 9.97 -5.82
CA ASP A 18 -7.73 11.22 -6.29
C ASP A 18 -8.25 12.43 -5.50
N ASN A 19 -7.34 13.32 -5.14
CA ASN A 19 -7.64 14.59 -4.44
C ASN A 19 -8.34 14.43 -3.08
N THR A 20 -8.32 13.24 -2.47
CA THR A 20 -8.92 13.00 -1.15
C THR A 20 -8.03 13.43 0.01
N GLY A 21 -6.83 13.96 -0.25
CA GLY A 21 -5.88 14.35 0.79
C GLY A 21 -5.15 13.15 1.40
N PRO A 22 -4.65 13.26 2.64
CA PRO A 22 -3.85 12.22 3.27
C PRO A 22 -4.62 10.90 3.43
N THR A 23 -3.95 9.78 3.16
CA THR A 23 -4.56 8.45 3.24
C THR A 23 -3.66 7.41 3.86
N VAL A 24 -4.28 6.42 4.53
CA VAL A 24 -3.64 5.13 4.84
C VAL A 24 -4.19 4.08 3.88
N VAL A 25 -3.29 3.35 3.24
CA VAL A 25 -3.60 2.17 2.42
C VAL A 25 -3.26 0.94 3.23
N VAL A 26 -4.22 0.00 3.33
CA VAL A 26 -4.10 -1.28 4.04
C VAL A 26 -4.36 -2.39 3.03
N ILE A 27 -3.43 -3.33 2.89
CA ILE A 27 -3.48 -4.38 1.89
C ILE A 27 -3.36 -5.72 2.62
N LYS A 28 -4.31 -6.61 2.34
CA LYS A 28 -4.26 -7.99 2.83
C LYS A 28 -3.61 -8.86 1.76
N ILE A 29 -2.49 -9.48 2.09
CA ILE A 29 -1.83 -10.45 1.23
C ILE A 29 -1.88 -11.85 1.86
N ARG A 30 -1.84 -12.86 1.00
CA ARG A 30 -1.74 -14.26 1.38
C ARG A 30 -0.60 -14.91 0.60
N GLU A 31 0.29 -15.59 1.31
CA GLU A 31 1.35 -16.37 0.68
C GLU A 31 0.75 -17.57 -0.09
N SER A 32 1.19 -17.84 -1.32
CA SER A 32 0.60 -18.92 -2.13
C SER A 32 0.82 -20.32 -1.53
N ASN A 33 1.92 -20.50 -0.78
CA ASN A 33 2.32 -21.78 -0.19
C ASN A 33 1.97 -21.91 1.31
N CYS A 34 1.43 -20.86 1.94
CA CYS A 34 1.05 -20.86 3.35
C CYS A 34 -0.35 -20.28 3.53
N ARG A 35 -1.09 -20.70 4.57
CA ARG A 35 -2.39 -20.07 4.90
C ARG A 35 -2.26 -18.77 5.67
N ARG A 36 -1.03 -18.27 5.85
CA ARG A 36 -0.71 -17.05 6.58
C ARG A 36 -1.23 -15.82 5.83
N ASN A 37 -1.97 -14.98 6.54
CA ASN A 37 -2.32 -13.65 6.05
C ASN A 37 -1.39 -12.63 6.68
N THR A 38 -0.88 -11.73 5.84
CA THR A 38 -0.10 -10.57 6.29
C THR A 38 -0.85 -9.31 5.89
N ILE A 39 -0.84 -8.33 6.78
CA ILE A 39 -1.28 -6.98 6.45
C ILE A 39 -0.04 -6.16 6.14
N ILE A 40 -0.02 -5.53 4.97
CA ILE A 40 0.97 -4.54 4.59
C ILE A 40 0.27 -3.23 4.27
N GLY A 41 1.00 -2.13 4.19
CA GLY A 41 0.40 -0.86 3.84
C GLY A 41 1.34 0.31 3.95
N GLY A 42 0.76 1.49 3.80
CA GLY A 42 1.51 2.73 3.93
C GLY A 42 0.64 3.96 4.10
N TYR A 43 1.29 5.02 4.54
CA TYR A 43 0.68 6.33 4.74
C TYR A 43 1.21 7.32 3.70
N ASN A 44 0.27 7.89 2.94
CA ASN A 44 0.52 9.01 2.04
C ASN A 44 0.05 10.29 2.76
N PRO A 45 0.96 11.19 3.19
CA PRO A 45 0.61 12.46 3.82
C PRO A 45 0.20 13.55 2.82
N LEU A 46 0.27 13.26 1.52
CA LEU A 46 -0.13 14.13 0.42
C LEU A 46 -1.48 13.64 -0.13
N CYS A 47 -1.85 14.04 -1.35
CA CYS A 47 -2.97 13.45 -2.08
C CYS A 47 -2.46 12.49 -3.16
N TRP A 48 -3.29 11.50 -3.50
CA TRP A 48 -3.16 10.79 -4.78
C TRP A 48 -3.70 11.66 -5.91
N THR A 49 -3.10 11.53 -7.09
CA THR A 49 -3.56 12.23 -8.30
C THR A 49 -3.35 11.31 -9.52
N SER A 50 -4.06 11.56 -10.61
CA SER A 50 -3.82 10.86 -11.89
C SER A 50 -2.67 11.47 -12.72
N LYS A 51 -1.81 12.29 -12.11
CA LYS A 51 -0.59 12.81 -12.75
C LYS A 51 0.54 11.81 -12.61
N THR A 52 1.41 11.75 -13.61
CA THR A 52 2.63 10.93 -13.55
C THR A 52 3.73 11.72 -12.88
N GLU A 53 3.99 11.43 -11.61
CA GLU A 53 4.94 12.15 -10.76
C GLU A 53 5.48 11.26 -9.62
N VAL A 54 6.67 11.61 -9.13
CA VAL A 54 7.24 11.07 -7.89
C VAL A 54 7.21 12.20 -6.87
N LEU A 55 6.47 12.00 -5.77
CA LEU A 55 6.27 13.02 -4.77
C LEU A 55 7.23 12.84 -3.60
N ALA A 56 7.85 13.94 -3.19
CA ALA A 56 8.73 13.99 -2.05
C ALA A 56 7.97 14.28 -0.75
N THR A 57 8.27 13.54 0.31
CA THR A 57 7.81 13.82 1.67
C THR A 57 8.66 13.04 2.67
N ASN A 58 8.88 13.58 3.86
CA ASN A 58 9.52 12.89 4.98
C ASN A 58 8.51 12.31 6.00
N ARG A 59 7.21 12.46 5.74
CA ARG A 59 6.14 12.03 6.65
C ARG A 59 5.52 10.69 6.25
N SER A 60 5.92 10.12 5.10
CA SER A 60 5.43 8.82 4.66
C SER A 60 6.09 7.68 5.44
N PHE A 61 5.33 6.63 5.67
CA PHE A 61 5.83 5.37 6.21
C PHE A 61 5.11 4.21 5.53
N ILE A 62 5.76 3.06 5.47
CA ILE A 62 5.16 1.77 5.13
C ILE A 62 5.21 0.86 6.35
N PHE A 63 4.38 -0.17 6.35
CA PHE A 63 4.33 -1.14 7.42
C PHE A 63 3.98 -2.54 6.93
N SER A 64 4.38 -3.54 7.72
CA SER A 64 3.85 -4.89 7.67
C SER A 64 3.53 -5.35 9.09
N MET A 65 2.48 -6.15 9.22
CA MET A 65 2.15 -6.84 10.45
C MET A 65 1.51 -8.18 10.16
N ASP A 66 1.81 -9.12 11.04
CA ASP A 66 1.24 -10.45 11.00
C ASP A 66 -0.20 -10.42 11.54
N ASN A 67 -1.11 -11.06 10.80
CA ASN A 67 -2.53 -11.10 11.18
C ASN A 67 -2.88 -12.32 12.05
N ASP A 68 -1.90 -13.18 12.39
CA ASP A 68 -2.12 -14.36 13.22
C ASP A 68 -1.81 -14.03 14.70
N ASP A 69 -2.74 -14.41 15.59
CA ASP A 69 -2.62 -14.41 17.05
C ASP A 69 -2.47 -13.05 17.79
N ASN A 70 -2.90 -11.93 17.20
CA ASN A 70 -2.81 -10.59 17.80
C ASN A 70 -1.39 -10.21 18.26
N ASN A 71 -0.36 -10.83 17.67
CA ASN A 71 1.00 -10.72 18.12
C ASN A 71 1.78 -9.76 17.20
N LEU A 72 1.97 -8.53 17.66
CA LEU A 72 2.70 -7.47 16.93
C LEU A 72 4.23 -7.66 16.93
N LYS A 73 4.76 -8.78 17.44
CA LYS A 73 6.21 -9.02 17.54
C LYS A 73 6.95 -8.94 16.21
N ASN A 74 6.27 -9.28 15.11
CA ASN A 74 6.85 -9.25 13.76
C ASN A 74 6.40 -8.02 12.96
N SER A 75 5.80 -7.02 13.62
CA SER A 75 5.37 -5.80 12.95
C SER A 75 6.57 -4.91 12.66
N ILE A 76 6.62 -4.39 11.44
CA ILE A 76 7.66 -3.48 10.97
C ILE A 76 6.99 -2.18 10.59
N LEU A 77 7.55 -1.07 11.07
CA LEU A 77 7.23 0.28 10.63
C LEU A 77 8.50 0.86 10.00
N SER A 78 8.39 1.34 8.77
CA SER A 78 9.52 1.81 8.00
C SER A 78 9.24 3.22 7.50
N ARG A 79 10.11 4.18 7.80
CA ARG A 79 9.96 5.56 7.35
C ARG A 79 10.70 5.75 6.04
N VAL A 80 10.20 6.69 5.24
CA VAL A 80 10.83 7.03 3.96
C VAL A 80 12.24 7.59 4.15
N SER A 81 13.19 7.05 3.40
CA SER A 81 14.57 7.52 3.36
C SER A 81 15.26 7.02 2.07
N PRO A 82 15.64 7.90 1.13
CA PRO A 82 15.53 9.36 1.15
C PRO A 82 14.10 9.85 0.83
N ALA A 83 13.74 11.02 1.37
CA ALA A 83 12.39 11.62 1.22
C ALA A 83 11.99 11.97 -0.24
N GLY A 84 12.89 11.90 -1.22
CA GLY A 84 12.66 12.31 -2.60
C GLY A 84 11.82 11.35 -3.44
N CYS A 85 11.73 10.07 -3.03
CA CYS A 85 11.05 9.01 -3.78
C CYS A 85 9.88 8.42 -2.98
N ALA A 86 9.19 9.22 -2.17
CA ALA A 86 8.24 8.72 -1.18
C ALA A 86 6.96 8.13 -1.80
N ILE A 87 6.35 8.81 -2.76
CA ILE A 87 5.08 8.37 -3.36
C ILE A 87 5.23 8.32 -4.86
N PHE A 88 5.00 7.15 -5.43
CA PHE A 88 4.89 6.97 -6.88
C PHE A 88 3.44 7.12 -7.26
N ASN A 89 3.17 8.12 -8.08
CA ASN A 89 1.84 8.47 -8.51
C ASN A 89 1.86 8.43 -10.04
N HIS A 90 1.18 7.46 -10.62
CA HIS A 90 1.12 7.29 -12.07
C HIS A 90 -0.32 7.38 -12.51
N GLY A 91 -0.56 7.97 -13.69
CA GLY A 91 -1.91 8.14 -14.22
C GLY A 91 -2.54 6.85 -14.73
N TYR A 92 -3.74 6.99 -15.30
CA TYR A 92 -4.52 5.89 -15.86
C TYR A 92 -3.71 4.98 -16.80
N GLY A 93 -3.77 3.67 -16.55
CA GLY A 93 -3.13 2.66 -17.39
C GLY A 93 -1.67 2.33 -17.05
N ALA A 94 -1.11 2.98 -16.03
CA ALA A 94 0.20 2.61 -15.48
C ALA A 94 0.04 1.98 -14.09
N ASP A 95 0.81 0.92 -13.82
CA ASP A 95 0.71 0.15 -12.58
C ASP A 95 1.67 0.65 -11.48
N LYS A 96 2.37 1.76 -11.72
CA LYS A 96 3.39 2.33 -10.83
C LYS A 96 2.78 3.30 -9.80
N ILE A 97 1.81 2.81 -9.04
CA ILE A 97 1.21 3.52 -7.91
C ILE A 97 1.66 2.83 -6.64
N GLY A 98 2.26 3.59 -5.72
CA GLY A 98 2.89 2.97 -4.56
C GLY A 98 3.60 3.92 -3.61
N PHE A 99 4.15 3.32 -2.56
CA PHE A 99 5.04 3.96 -1.60
C PHE A 99 6.48 3.64 -1.99
N GLY A 100 7.12 4.62 -2.62
CA GLY A 100 8.39 4.41 -3.28
C GLY A 100 8.37 3.21 -4.23
N ARG A 101 9.54 2.61 -4.40
CA ARG A 101 9.69 1.32 -5.06
C ARG A 101 9.55 0.15 -4.10
N ASP A 102 9.23 0.40 -2.84
CA ASP A 102 9.22 -0.59 -1.75
C ASP A 102 7.82 -1.18 -1.55
N LEU A 103 6.77 -0.49 -2.02
CA LEU A 103 5.40 -1.01 -2.03
C LEU A 103 4.61 -0.47 -3.22
N MET A 104 4.74 -1.13 -4.37
CA MET A 104 3.95 -0.86 -5.58
C MET A 104 2.90 -1.96 -5.79
N TRP A 105 1.80 -1.91 -5.03
CA TRP A 105 0.83 -3.02 -5.01
C TRP A 105 0.01 -3.19 -6.28
N PHE A 106 -0.07 -2.16 -7.13
CA PHE A 106 -0.63 -2.33 -8.46
C PHE A 106 0.30 -3.07 -9.42
N ASN A 107 1.62 -2.88 -9.27
CA ASN A 107 2.64 -3.52 -10.09
C ASN A 107 3.05 -4.90 -9.57
N GLY A 108 2.94 -5.13 -8.25
CA GLY A 108 3.36 -6.38 -7.62
C GLY A 108 4.86 -6.45 -7.33
N THR A 109 5.50 -5.32 -7.05
CA THR A 109 6.97 -5.25 -6.87
C THR A 109 7.39 -4.56 -5.58
N SER A 110 8.52 -5.03 -5.04
CA SER A 110 9.28 -4.46 -3.92
C SER A 110 10.75 -4.35 -4.30
N LEU A 111 11.37 -3.18 -4.16
CA LEU A 111 12.80 -2.98 -4.44
C LEU A 111 13.63 -2.56 -3.23
N HIS A 112 13.01 -2.34 -2.05
CA HIS A 112 13.73 -2.12 -0.79
C HIS A 112 14.80 -1.01 -0.87
N SER A 113 14.41 0.16 -1.39
CA SER A 113 15.33 1.23 -1.79
C SER A 113 14.92 2.64 -1.35
N ASP A 114 13.67 2.84 -0.94
CA ASP A 114 13.13 4.17 -0.63
C ASP A 114 12.65 4.32 0.82
N TYR A 115 12.66 3.23 1.60
CA TYR A 115 12.30 3.21 3.02
C TYR A 115 13.39 2.51 3.87
N GLU A 116 13.53 2.94 5.12
CA GLU A 116 14.65 2.57 6.02
C GLU A 116 14.75 1.07 6.31
N ASN A 117 13.61 0.42 6.49
CA ASN A 117 13.47 -0.99 6.83
C ASN A 117 12.64 -1.73 5.78
N ASN A 118 13.02 -2.98 5.52
CA ASN A 118 12.24 -3.87 4.66
C ASN A 118 11.02 -4.35 5.43
N ILE A 119 9.82 -4.05 4.94
CA ILE A 119 8.59 -4.68 5.41
C ILE A 119 8.58 -6.17 5.02
N PHE A 120 7.81 -6.99 5.74
CA PHE A 120 7.61 -8.41 5.42
C PHE A 120 6.81 -8.55 4.12
N MET A 121 7.54 -8.53 3.01
CA MET A 121 7.02 -8.65 1.66
C MET A 121 8.10 -9.29 0.76
N PRO A 122 7.74 -10.19 -0.16
CA PRO A 122 8.68 -10.71 -1.15
C PRO A 122 9.08 -9.62 -2.16
N ASP A 123 10.21 -9.82 -2.84
CA ASP A 123 10.66 -8.95 -3.94
C ASP A 123 9.63 -8.86 -5.09
N ASN A 124 8.84 -9.92 -5.28
CA ASN A 124 7.79 -10.01 -6.30
C ASN A 124 6.51 -10.62 -5.71
N PHE A 125 5.35 -10.02 -5.98
CA PHE A 125 4.05 -10.57 -5.64
C PHE A 125 3.06 -10.38 -6.77
N ASN A 126 2.10 -11.29 -6.88
CA ASN A 126 1.05 -11.15 -7.87
C ASN A 126 -0.11 -10.42 -7.21
N MET A 127 -0.44 -9.24 -7.73
CA MET A 127 -1.83 -8.87 -7.62
C MET A 127 -2.58 -9.94 -8.41
N VAL A 128 -3.44 -10.69 -7.73
CA VAL A 128 -4.38 -11.58 -8.42
C VAL A 128 -5.24 -10.65 -9.26
N ARG A 129 -4.84 -10.42 -10.51
CA ARG A 129 -5.71 -9.85 -11.52
C ARG A 129 -6.82 -10.87 -11.61
N PHE A 130 -7.98 -10.57 -11.02
CA PHE A 130 -9.16 -11.46 -10.97
C PHE A 130 -9.65 -11.95 -12.36
N TYR A 131 -8.94 -11.58 -13.43
CA TYR A 131 -9.23 -11.91 -14.82
C TYR A 131 -8.19 -12.84 -15.49
N GLU A 132 -7.03 -13.09 -14.89
CA GLU A 132 -6.05 -14.06 -15.41
C GLU A 132 -5.89 -15.22 -14.41
N LYS A 133 -6.95 -16.02 -14.30
CA LYS A 133 -6.82 -17.39 -13.80
C LYS A 133 -5.74 -18.06 -14.66
N ASN A 134 -4.67 -18.57 -14.05
CA ASN A 134 -3.76 -19.63 -14.54
C ASN A 134 -2.26 -19.33 -14.66
N PHE A 135 -1.69 -18.43 -13.85
CA PHE A 135 -0.24 -18.50 -13.58
C PHE A 135 0.02 -18.69 -12.08
N PHE A 136 -0.12 -19.94 -11.62
CA PHE A 136 0.42 -20.33 -10.32
C PHE A 136 1.95 -20.23 -10.41
N ARG A 137 2.51 -19.23 -9.72
CA ARG A 137 3.95 -19.15 -9.47
C ARG A 137 4.18 -19.64 -8.05
N PRO A 138 4.96 -20.72 -7.84
CA PRO A 138 5.41 -21.06 -6.50
C PRO A 138 6.16 -19.85 -5.90
N ASP A 139 6.01 -19.65 -4.59
CA ASP A 139 6.69 -18.61 -3.81
C ASP A 139 6.26 -17.16 -4.09
N THR A 140 5.01 -16.96 -4.54
CA THR A 140 4.42 -15.61 -4.66
C THR A 140 3.41 -15.31 -3.55
N PHE A 141 3.06 -14.04 -3.41
CA PHE A 141 1.98 -13.58 -2.55
C PHE A 141 0.83 -13.06 -3.41
N ASP A 142 -0.39 -13.37 -2.99
CA ASP A 142 -1.63 -12.94 -3.60
C ASP A 142 -2.19 -11.74 -2.85
N VAL A 143 -2.47 -10.63 -3.54
CA VAL A 143 -3.30 -9.55 -2.99
C VAL A 143 -4.75 -10.01 -2.88
N MET A 144 -5.25 -10.15 -1.66
CA MET A 144 -6.60 -10.64 -1.37
C MET A 144 -7.65 -9.53 -1.38
N ASP A 145 -7.32 -8.38 -0.78
CA ASP A 145 -8.14 -7.16 -0.76
C ASP A 145 -7.25 -5.96 -0.39
N PHE A 146 -7.74 -4.75 -0.60
CA PHE A 146 -7.13 -3.55 -0.03
C PHE A 146 -8.19 -2.52 0.35
N GLU A 147 -7.88 -1.71 1.36
CA GLU A 147 -8.71 -0.62 1.82
C GLU A 147 -7.89 0.68 1.89
N VAL A 148 -8.56 1.78 1.54
CA VAL A 148 -7.97 3.13 1.55
C VAL A 148 -8.81 4.00 2.45
N PHE A 149 -8.19 4.52 3.49
CA PHE A 149 -8.80 5.37 4.51
C PHE A 149 -8.26 6.79 4.38
N GLN A 150 -9.16 7.76 4.28
CA GLN A 150 -8.80 9.17 4.37
C GLN A 150 -8.49 9.51 5.83
N VAL A 151 -7.39 10.23 6.06
CA VAL A 151 -7.02 10.74 7.38
C VAL A 151 -7.54 12.16 7.51
N ILE A 152 -8.49 12.35 8.42
CA ILE A 152 -9.06 13.65 8.75
C ILE A 152 -8.37 14.16 10.01
N LYS A 153 -7.77 15.34 9.95
CA LYS A 153 -7.29 16.02 11.14
C LYS A 153 -8.50 16.62 11.86
N THR A 154 -8.74 16.20 13.09
CA THR A 154 -9.71 16.86 13.96
C THR A 154 -8.98 17.91 14.79
N ASP A 155 -9.48 19.14 14.77
CA ASP A 155 -9.02 20.19 15.69
C ASP A 155 -9.81 20.04 17.00
N GLU A 156 -9.54 19.00 17.79
CA GLU A 156 -10.12 18.85 19.13
C GLU A 156 -9.20 19.50 20.17
N VAL A 157 -9.55 20.73 20.56
CA VAL A 157 -9.10 21.35 21.81
C VAL A 157 -9.92 20.73 22.92
N PHE A 158 -9.36 19.79 23.69
CA PHE A 158 -9.94 19.39 24.97
C PHE A 158 -9.72 20.52 25.98
N THR A 159 -10.67 21.44 26.12
CA THR A 159 -10.79 22.23 27.35
C THR A 159 -11.51 21.37 28.39
N TYR A 160 -10.78 20.91 29.40
CA TYR A 160 -11.37 20.38 30.62
C TYR A 160 -11.95 21.57 31.41
N ASN A 161 -13.27 21.56 31.65
CA ASN A 161 -13.93 22.40 32.65
C ASN A 161 -13.99 21.66 33.99
#